data_AF-A0A924RBD0-F1
#
_entry.id   AF-A0A924RBD0-F1
#
_cell.length_a   1.000
_cell.length_b   1.000
_cell.length_c   1.000
_cell.angle_alpha   90.00
_cell.angle_beta   90.00
_cell.angle_gamma   90.00
#
_symmetry.space_group_name_H-M   'P 1'
#
loop_
_entity.id
_entity.type
_entity.pdbx_description
1 polymer ?
#
loop_
_entity_poly.entity_id
_entity_poly.type
_entity_poly.pdbx_seq_one_letter_code
_entity_poly.pdbx_strand_id
1 'polypeptide(L)'
;AIMAEMFPTRMRYSGVSLGYQVTSIVAGSLAPIIATALLRHYDSSVPVAFYLLGASVITIVAVYFTRETKGTSLHAVDRADAEAFSSPVRA
;
A
#
# COMPACT_ATOMS: atom_id res chain seq x y z
N ALA A 1 -4.24 -6.16 -10.26
CA ALA A 1 -5.41 -5.46 -10.83
C ALA A 1 -5.82 -4.29 -9.97
N ILE A 2 -6.19 -4.52 -8.70
CA ILE A 2 -6.63 -3.48 -7.73
C ILE A 2 -5.71 -2.25 -7.67
N MET A 3 -4.41 -2.42 -7.45
CA MET A 3 -3.47 -1.28 -7.34
C MET A 3 -3.36 -0.49 -8.65
N ALA A 4 -3.44 -1.15 -9.81
CA ALA A 4 -3.39 -0.49 -11.10
C ALA A 4 -4.64 0.38 -11.33
N GLU A 5 -5.82 -0.13 -10.99
CA GLU A 5 -7.10 0.58 -11.18
C GLU A 5 -7.25 1.85 -10.32
N MET A 6 -6.45 1.97 -9.24
CA MET A 6 -6.43 3.16 -8.37
C MET A 6 -5.64 4.35 -8.96
N PHE A 7 -4.84 4.16 -10.01
CA PHE A 7 -4.03 5.21 -10.62
C PHE A 7 -4.44 5.51 -12.08
N PRO A 8 -4.40 6.79 -12.51
CA PRO A 8 -4.61 7.18 -13.90
C PRO A 8 -3.64 6.48 -14.84
N THR A 9 -4.06 6.17 -16.06
CA THR A 9 -3.28 5.36 -17.02
C THR A 9 -1.86 5.88 -17.24
N ARG A 10 -1.67 7.20 -17.30
CA ARG A 10 -0.36 7.86 -17.50
C ARG A 10 0.63 7.71 -16.34
N MET A 11 0.17 7.46 -15.11
CA MET A 11 1.00 7.42 -13.90
C MET A 11 0.99 6.07 -13.19
N ARG A 12 0.15 5.14 -13.66
CA ARG A 12 -0.07 3.81 -13.07
C ARG A 12 1.20 3.01 -12.82
N TYR A 13 2.09 2.92 -13.81
CA TYR A 13 3.29 2.09 -13.68
C TYR A 13 4.25 2.66 -12.63
N SER A 14 4.44 3.97 -12.63
CA SER A 14 5.29 4.68 -11.66
C SER A 14 4.69 4.65 -10.25
N GLY A 15 3.37 4.83 -10.12
CA GLY A 15 2.66 4.78 -8.84
C GLY A 15 2.72 3.40 -8.19
N VAL A 16 2.47 2.34 -8.97
CA VAL A 16 2.59 0.95 -8.49
C VAL A 16 4.04 0.63 -8.10
N SER A 17 5.02 1.00 -8.94
CA SER A 17 6.45 0.77 -8.66
C SER A 17 6.93 1.48 -7.40
N LEU A 18 6.52 2.74 -7.19
CA LEU A 18 6.87 3.48 -5.99
C LEU A 18 6.30 2.81 -4.73
N GLY A 19 5.03 2.37 -4.79
CA GLY A 19 4.41 1.61 -3.70
C GLY A 19 5.21 0.36 -3.36
N TYR A 20 5.60 -0.43 -4.37
CA TYR A 20 6.42 -1.62 -4.17
C TYR A 20 7.79 -1.33 -3.56
N GLN A 21 8.49 -0.30 -4.03
CA GLN A 21 9.82 0.03 -3.52
C GLN A 21 9.77 0.51 -2.07
N VAL A 22 8.82 1.39 -1.74
CA VAL A 22 8.65 1.89 -0.37
C VAL A 22 8.26 0.74 0.57
N THR A 23 7.28 -0.09 0.18
CA THR A 23 6.89 -1.26 0.98
C THR A 23 8.06 -2.25 1.15
N SER A 24 8.84 -2.50 0.09
CA SER A 24 9.99 -3.40 0.15
C SER A 24 11.08 -2.89 1.10
N ILE A 25 11.38 -1.60 1.09
CA ILE A 25 12.36 -1.00 2.02
C ILE A 25 11.87 -1.16 3.45
N VAL A 26 10.62 -0.78 3.74
CA VAL A 26 10.08 -0.81 5.11
C VAL A 26 9.87 -2.24 5.58
N ALA A 27 9.09 -3.06 4.88
CA ALA A 27 8.78 -4.41 5.30
C ALA A 27 9.99 -5.36 5.19
N GLY A 28 10.83 -5.19 4.17
CA GLY A 28 11.98 -6.05 3.94
C GLY A 28 13.10 -5.87 4.95
N SER A 29 13.30 -4.66 5.50
CA SER A 29 14.37 -4.40 6.47
C SER A 29 13.89 -4.31 7.92
N LEU A 30 12.77 -3.65 8.21
CA LEU A 30 12.33 -3.42 9.59
C LEU A 30 11.72 -4.69 10.20
N ALA A 31 10.99 -5.49 9.42
CA ALA A 31 10.34 -6.70 9.94
C ALA A 31 11.33 -7.76 10.47
N PRO A 32 12.41 -8.14 9.76
CA PRO A 32 13.38 -9.08 10.30
C PRO A 32 14.18 -8.51 11.48
N ILE A 33 14.46 -7.20 11.52
CA ILE A 33 15.13 -6.56 12.66
C ILE A 33 14.27 -6.69 13.93
N ILE A 34 12.98 -6.36 13.84
CA ILE A 34 12.05 -6.46 14.97
C ILE A 34 11.87 -7.93 15.38
N ALA A 35 11.67 -8.84 14.43
CA ALA A 35 11.49 -10.25 14.70
C ALA A 35 12.72 -10.88 15.39
N THR A 36 13.93 -10.57 14.91
CA THR A 36 15.17 -11.07 15.51
C THR A 36 15.45 -10.45 16.87
N ALA A 37 15.13 -9.18 17.09
CA ALA A 37 15.23 -8.54 18.40
C ALA A 37 14.29 -9.19 19.43
N LEU A 38 13.05 -9.45 19.04
CA LEU A 38 12.08 -10.16 19.89
C LEU A 38 12.54 -11.59 20.20
N LEU A 39 13.01 -12.31 19.19
CA LEU A 39 13.50 -13.67 19.39
C LEU A 39 14.71 -13.70 20.34
N ARG A 40 15.66 -12.78 20.18
CA ARG A 40 16.84 -12.69 21.07
C ARG A 40 16.51 -12.32 22.51
N HIS A 41 15.47 -11.52 22.73
CA HIS A 41 15.11 -11.07 24.07
C HIS A 41 14.31 -12.11 24.85
N TYR A 42 13.43 -12.85 24.16
CA TYR A 42 12.50 -13.80 24.79
C TYR A 42 12.89 -15.27 24.59
N ASP A 43 13.89 -15.55 23.75
CA ASP A 43 14.35 -16.90 23.34
C ASP A 43 13.20 -17.84 22.92
N SER A 44 12.11 -17.24 22.42
CA SER A 44 10.86 -17.92 22.11
C SER A 44 10.24 -17.31 20.86
N SER A 45 9.57 -18.15 20.06
CA SER A 45 8.89 -17.73 18.84
C SER A 45 7.52 -17.10 19.08
N VAL A 46 6.99 -17.20 20.32
CA VAL A 46 5.64 -16.70 20.67
C VAL A 46 5.51 -15.18 20.45
N PRO A 47 6.45 -14.32 20.88
CA PRO A 47 6.38 -12.89 20.62
C PRO A 47 6.43 -12.55 19.13
N VAL A 48 7.21 -13.30 18.35
CA VAL A 48 7.29 -13.12 16.89
C VAL A 48 5.94 -13.43 16.23
N ALA A 49 5.24 -14.47 16.71
CA ALA A 49 3.89 -14.78 16.26
C ALA A 49 2.89 -13.65 16.56
N PHE A 50 2.97 -13.04 17.76
CA PHE A 50 2.13 -11.87 18.09
C PHE A 50 2.45 -10.64 17.23
N TYR A 51 3.72 -10.41 16.93
CA TYR A 51 4.12 -9.36 15.99
C TYR A 51 3.52 -9.57 14.60
N LEU A 52 3.60 -10.81 14.07
CA LEU A 52 2.99 -11.15 12.79
C LEU A 52 1.47 -11.03 12.82
N LEU A 53 0.83 -11.47 13.93
CA LEU A 53 -0.61 -11.30 14.13
C LEU A 53 -1.01 -9.84 14.09
N GLY A 54 -0.26 -8.96 14.75
CA GLY A 54 -0.48 -7.50 14.70
C GLY A 54 -0.36 -6.95 13.28
N ALA A 55 0.67 -7.35 12.54
CA ALA A 55 0.86 -6.96 11.14
C ALA A 55 -0.29 -7.45 10.23
N SER A 56 -0.81 -8.66 10.47
CA SER A 56 -1.98 -9.18 9.77
C SER A 56 -3.25 -8.38 10.07
N VAL A 57 -3.48 -8.01 11.34
CA VAL A 57 -4.61 -7.14 11.71
C VAL A 57 -4.52 -5.79 11.02
N ILE A 58 -3.34 -5.17 10.99
CA ILE A 58 -3.11 -3.91 10.27
C ILE A 58 -3.44 -4.07 8.78
N THR A 59 -3.01 -5.18 8.17
CA THR A 59 -3.33 -5.50 6.77
C THR A 59 -4.84 -5.63 6.55
N ILE A 60 -5.54 -6.34 7.45
CA ILE A 60 -6.99 -6.50 7.37
C ILE A 60 -7.69 -5.14 7.45
N VAL A 61 -7.28 -4.28 8.40
CA VAL A 61 -7.83 -2.93 8.54
C VAL A 61 -7.57 -2.11 7.28
N ALA A 62 -6.35 -2.14 6.75
CA ALA A 62 -6.00 -1.43 5.52
C ALA A 62 -6.83 -1.91 4.32
N VAL A 63 -7.02 -3.22 4.17
CA VAL A 63 -7.86 -3.81 3.12
C VAL A 63 -9.32 -3.43 3.33
N TYR A 64 -9.80 -3.40 4.56
CA TYR A 64 -11.17 -2.98 4.88
C TYR A 64 -11.45 -1.53 4.48
N PHE A 65 -10.49 -0.62 4.68
CA PHE A 65 -10.57 0.77 4.21
C PHE A 65 -10.28 0.92 2.72
N THR A 66 -9.71 -0.10 2.07
CA THR A 66 -9.49 -0.06 0.63
C THR A 66 -10.84 -0.15 -0.07
N ARG A 67 -11.14 0.86 -0.88
CA ARG A 67 -12.39 0.94 -1.64
C ARG A 67 -12.47 -0.24 -2.62
N GLU A 68 -13.56 -1.01 -2.54
CA GLU A 68 -13.86 -2.08 -3.49
C GLU A 68 -13.85 -1.51 -4.92
N THR A 69 -12.92 -1.98 -5.74
CA THR A 69 -12.63 -1.41 -7.07
C THR A 69 -13.47 -2.07 -8.16
N LYS A 70 -14.13 -3.20 -7.86
CA LYS A 70 -14.99 -3.92 -8.81
C LYS A 70 -16.20 -3.06 -9.21
N GLY A 71 -16.10 -2.40 -10.37
CA GLY A 71 -17.15 -1.57 -10.96
C GLY A 71 -16.90 -0.06 -10.93
N THR A 72 -15.80 0.41 -10.33
CA THR A 72 -15.41 1.83 -10.47
C THR A 72 -14.81 2.01 -11.87
N SER A 73 -15.51 2.72 -12.74
CA SER A 73 -15.07 2.96 -14.12
C SER A 73 -13.70 3.64 -14.12
N LEU A 74 -12.69 2.97 -14.69
CA LEU A 74 -11.37 3.55 -14.91
C LEU A 74 -11.45 4.89 -15.66
N HIS A 75 -12.44 5.04 -16.54
CA HIS A 75 -12.71 6.28 -17.26
C HIS A 75 -13.13 7.45 -16.36
N ALA A 76 -13.67 7.20 -15.17
CA ALA A 76 -13.99 8.26 -14.20
C ALA A 76 -12.73 8.82 -13.54
N VAL A 77 -11.76 7.95 -13.21
CA VAL A 77 -10.46 8.35 -12.66
C VAL A 77 -9.65 9.12 -13.71
N ASP A 78 -9.61 8.63 -14.95
CA ASP A 78 -8.92 9.32 -16.04
C ASP A 78 -9.59 10.65 -16.41
N ARG A 79 -10.93 10.75 -16.34
CA ARG A 79 -11.66 12.01 -16.57
C ARG A 79 -11.38 13.05 -15.48
N ALA A 80 -11.38 12.65 -14.21
CA ALA A 80 -11.07 13.55 -13.10
C ALA A 80 -9.64 14.11 -13.19
N ASP A 81 -8.66 13.29 -13.60
CA ASP A 81 -7.30 13.74 -13.88
C ASP A 81 -7.27 14.73 -15.06
N ALA A 82 -7.98 14.43 -16.16
CA ALA A 82 -8.07 15.32 -17.32
C ALA A 82 -8.73 16.67 -16.98
N GLU A 83 -9.81 16.67 -16.20
CA GLU A 83 -10.50 17.89 -15.74
C GLU A 83 -9.58 18.75 -14.87
N ALA A 84 -8.86 18.15 -13.91
CA ALA A 84 -7.89 18.85 -13.06
C ALA A 84 -6.77 19.52 -13.88
N PHE A 85 -6.24 18.81 -14.88
CA PHE A 85 -5.19 19.34 -15.77
C PHE A 85 -5.70 20.35 -16.81
N SER A 86 -6.99 20.32 -17.15
CA SER A 86 -7.61 21.25 -18.10
C SER A 86 -8.09 22.57 -17.48
N SER A 87 -8.22 22.62 -16.15
CA SER A 87 -8.46 23.90 -15.47
C SER A 87 -7.29 24.83 -15.77
N PRO A 88 -7.51 26.00 -16.40
CA PRO A 88 -6.43 26.95 -16.60
C PRO A 88 -5.94 27.30 -15.20
N VAL A 89 -4.64 27.16 -14.97
CA VAL A 89 -3.94 27.78 -13.86
C VAL A 89 -4.40 29.23 -13.81
N ARG A 90 -5.39 29.53 -12.96
CA ARG A 90 -5.80 30.90 -12.67
C ARG A 90 -4.63 31.48 -11.89
N ALA A 91 -3.80 32.19 -12.64
CA ALA A 91 -2.80 33.14 -12.17
C ALA A 91 -3.42 34.13 -11.17
#